data_AF-A0A2V8PP80-F1
#
_entry.id   AF-A0A2V8PP80-F1
#
_cell.length_a   1.000
_cell.length_b   1.000
_cell.length_c   1.000
_cell.angle_alpha   90.00
_cell.angle_beta   90.00
_cell.angle_gamma   90.00
#
_symmetry.space_group_name_H-M   'P 1'
#
loop_
_entity.id
_entity.type
_entity.pdbx_description
1 polymer ?
#
loop_
_entity_poly.entity_id
_entity_poly.type
_entity_poly.pdbx_seq_one_letter_code
_entity_poly.pdbx_strand_id
1 'polypeptide(L)'
;FTIAALLGVVNAFDFPVRQAFVAELVTKEDLMSAVTLNSSMINSARTIGPGIGGLLVASVGEGWAFLFNALSFGAVIIGLLFIKSEPSPKKAARHFRAGIAEAFHFVRHTGPVGGLMILLGLISFMGLRYEILMPVYTREMLHGGPTEFGLLMGASGIGAILGSLILAMFGNVRTLGDWAALAAAGFGGTLVLLSFSHSFALSLPVMLLIGFAMVTELDASNTIVQRIVPDELRGRVMAIWTMMLSGLAPFGSLLVGVLAQHFTARRTFAAGGMACIMGAMGFGFSLPILQREAKKLILKREQADQRVALGNN
;
A
#
# COMPACT_ATOMS: atom_id res chain seq x y z
N PHE A 1 -16.47 12.69 15.54
CA PHE A 1 -15.39 13.55 15.01
C PHE A 1 -14.17 13.60 15.92
N THR A 2 -14.29 13.83 17.23
CA THR A 2 -13.13 13.88 18.16
C THR A 2 -12.28 12.61 18.16
N ILE A 3 -12.89 11.42 18.24
CA ILE A 3 -12.17 10.14 18.20
C ILE A 3 -11.44 9.96 16.85
N ALA A 4 -12.09 10.26 15.73
CA ALA A 4 -11.48 10.19 14.40
C ALA A 4 -10.31 11.18 14.24
N ALA A 5 -10.42 12.39 14.80
CA ALA A 5 -9.35 13.37 14.79
C ALA A 5 -8.14 12.91 15.64
N LEU A 6 -8.38 12.40 16.84
CA LEU A 6 -7.34 11.83 17.69
C LEU A 6 -6.67 10.62 17.02
N LEU A 7 -7.47 9.72 16.44
CA LEU A 7 -6.96 8.56 15.70
C LEU A 7 -6.15 8.97 14.48
N GLY A 8 -6.56 10.04 13.78
CA GLY A 8 -5.81 10.61 12.66
C GLY A 8 -4.46 11.18 13.09
N VAL A 9 -4.41 11.92 14.21
CA VAL A 9 -3.15 12.41 14.80
C VAL A 9 -2.24 11.25 15.19
N VAL A 10 -2.78 10.23 15.87
CA VAL A 10 -1.99 9.05 16.26
C VAL A 10 -1.43 8.34 15.03
N ASN A 11 -2.24 8.08 14.00
CA ASN A 11 -1.78 7.41 12.77
C ASN A 11 -0.74 8.24 12.01
N ALA A 12 -0.83 9.58 12.04
CA ALA A 12 0.12 10.46 11.38
C ALA A 12 1.53 10.34 11.97
N PHE A 13 1.66 9.97 13.25
CA PHE A 13 2.95 9.67 13.87
C PHE A 13 3.30 8.18 13.83
N ASP A 14 2.35 7.29 14.18
CA ASP A 14 2.60 5.86 14.31
C ASP A 14 3.11 5.23 13.01
N PHE A 15 2.46 5.51 11.88
CA PHE A 15 2.83 4.89 10.61
C PHE A 15 4.26 5.25 10.15
N PRO A 16 4.68 6.53 10.08
CA PRO A 16 6.05 6.88 9.69
C PRO A 16 7.09 6.46 10.74
N VAL A 17 6.76 6.52 12.04
CA VAL A 17 7.67 6.06 13.11
C VAL A 17 7.92 4.56 12.95
N ARG A 18 6.87 3.76 12.75
CA ARG A 18 6.99 2.30 12.59
C ARG A 18 7.79 1.93 11.34
N GLN A 19 7.63 2.66 10.24
CA GLN A 19 8.42 2.45 9.01
C GLN A 19 9.90 2.79 9.20
N ALA A 20 10.23 3.86 9.93
CA ALA A 20 11.62 4.23 10.22
C ALA A 20 12.27 3.26 11.23
N PHE A 21 11.51 2.84 12.24
CA PHE A 21 11.99 1.98 13.33
C PHE A 21 12.42 0.60 12.83
N VAL A 22 11.68 0.01 11.88
CA VAL A 22 12.05 -1.29 11.28
C VAL A 22 13.43 -1.21 10.61
N ALA A 23 13.76 -0.11 9.94
CA ALA A 23 15.04 0.07 9.28
C ALA A 23 16.20 0.35 10.25
N GLU A 24 15.92 0.83 11.46
CA GLU A 24 16.93 1.04 12.51
C GLU A 24 17.19 -0.21 13.36
N LEU A 25 16.23 -1.13 13.43
CA LEU A 25 16.33 -2.39 14.20
C LEU A 25 17.11 -3.51 13.48
N VAL A 26 17.41 -3.35 12.20
CA VAL A 26 17.97 -4.40 11.36
C VAL A 26 19.26 -3.94 10.69
N THR A 27 20.19 -4.87 10.49
CA THR A 27 21.44 -4.63 9.76
C THR A 27 21.15 -4.39 8.27
N LYS A 28 22.13 -3.87 7.52
CA LYS A 28 21.96 -3.65 6.07
C LYS A 28 21.72 -4.97 5.33
N GLU A 29 22.34 -6.03 5.82
CA GLU A 29 22.24 -7.39 5.30
C GLU A 29 20.83 -7.96 5.53
N ASP A 30 20.21 -7.66 6.68
CA ASP A 30 18.88 -8.16 7.05
C ASP A 30 17.73 -7.28 6.54
N LEU A 31 18.01 -6.08 6.02
CA LEU A 31 16.98 -5.11 5.63
C LEU A 31 16.00 -5.69 4.60
N MET A 32 16.47 -6.48 3.63
CA MET A 32 15.60 -7.10 2.63
C MET A 32 14.68 -8.16 3.25
N SER A 33 15.18 -8.94 4.22
CA SER A 33 14.37 -9.88 5.00
C SER A 33 13.35 -9.15 5.87
N ALA A 34 13.75 -8.04 6.49
CA ALA A 34 12.87 -7.21 7.32
C ALA A 34 11.74 -6.56 6.53
N VAL A 35 12.05 -6.01 5.36
CA VAL A 35 11.06 -5.45 4.43
C VAL A 35 10.09 -6.54 3.98
N THR A 36 10.60 -7.71 3.60
CA THR A 36 9.77 -8.86 3.20
C THR A 36 8.84 -9.28 4.35
N LEU A 37 9.37 -9.43 5.56
CA LEU A 37 8.59 -9.83 6.74
C LEU A 37 7.52 -8.79 7.09
N ASN A 38 7.86 -7.49 7.02
CA ASN A 38 6.91 -6.41 7.25
C ASN A 38 5.78 -6.42 6.22
N SER A 39 6.11 -6.60 4.94
CA SER A 39 5.11 -6.75 3.88
C SER A 39 4.24 -7.99 4.10
N SER A 40 4.82 -9.14 4.46
CA SER A 40 4.06 -10.36 4.80
C SER A 40 3.14 -10.14 6.00
N MET A 41 3.60 -9.45 7.04
CA MET A 41 2.80 -9.12 8.23
C MET A 41 1.61 -8.21 7.85
N ILE A 42 1.86 -7.12 7.11
CA ILE A 42 0.82 -6.17 6.68
C ILE A 42 -0.20 -6.86 5.76
N ASN A 43 0.26 -7.63 4.77
CA ASN A 43 -0.61 -8.33 3.84
C ASN A 43 -1.43 -9.42 4.55
N SER A 44 -0.83 -10.14 5.51
CA SER A 44 -1.56 -11.11 6.35
C SER A 44 -2.61 -10.43 7.22
N ALA A 45 -2.27 -9.30 7.84
CA ALA A 45 -3.22 -8.51 8.64
C ALA A 45 -4.38 -8.00 7.78
N ARG A 46 -4.11 -7.48 6.57
CA ARG A 46 -5.16 -7.08 5.61
C ARG A 46 -6.01 -8.25 5.13
N THR A 47 -5.46 -9.45 5.09
CA THR A 47 -6.15 -10.64 4.60
C THR A 47 -7.07 -11.25 5.62
N ILE A 48 -6.52 -11.52 6.80
CA ILE A 48 -7.18 -12.27 7.85
C ILE A 48 -7.99 -11.32 8.74
N GLY A 49 -7.53 -10.07 8.89
CA GLY A 49 -8.11 -9.07 9.79
C GLY A 49 -9.60 -8.80 9.56
N PRO A 50 -10.04 -8.43 8.34
CA PRO A 50 -11.46 -8.19 8.07
C PRO A 50 -12.34 -9.43 8.29
N GLY A 51 -11.82 -10.63 7.98
CA GLY A 51 -12.53 -11.89 8.19
C GLY A 51 -12.73 -12.19 9.68
N ILE A 52 -11.65 -12.09 10.48
CA ILE A 52 -11.71 -12.21 11.94
C ILE A 52 -12.62 -11.14 12.54
N GLY A 53 -12.49 -9.89 12.09
CA GLY A 53 -13.31 -8.77 12.55
C GLY A 53 -14.79 -8.98 12.27
N GLY A 54 -15.15 -9.41 11.05
CA GLY A 54 -16.52 -9.72 10.68
C GLY A 54 -17.12 -10.86 11.51
N LEU A 55 -16.36 -11.94 11.73
CA LEU A 55 -16.76 -13.07 12.58
C LEU A 55 -16.95 -12.66 14.06
N LEU A 56 -16.04 -11.86 14.61
CA LEU A 56 -16.15 -11.32 15.97
C LEU A 56 -17.39 -10.45 16.13
N VAL A 57 -17.63 -9.53 15.20
CA VAL A 57 -18.81 -8.67 15.23
C VAL A 57 -20.09 -9.49 15.10
N ALA A 58 -20.12 -10.50 14.23
CA ALA A 58 -21.29 -11.37 14.05
C ALA A 58 -21.58 -12.28 15.25
N SER A 59 -20.54 -12.73 15.97
CA SER A 59 -20.69 -13.70 17.06
C SER A 59 -20.90 -13.08 18.43
N VAL A 60 -20.15 -12.01 18.75
CA VAL A 60 -20.14 -11.39 20.08
C VAL A 60 -20.50 -9.91 20.07
N GLY A 61 -20.74 -9.32 18.89
CA GLY A 61 -21.14 -7.93 18.73
C GLY A 61 -19.97 -6.94 18.68
N GLU A 62 -20.29 -5.70 18.29
CA GLU A 62 -19.31 -4.64 18.02
C GLU A 62 -18.48 -4.25 19.25
N GLY A 63 -19.11 -4.17 20.44
CA GLY A 63 -18.43 -3.74 21.67
C GLY A 63 -17.27 -4.65 22.08
N TRP A 64 -17.46 -5.97 22.01
CA TRP A 64 -16.41 -6.95 22.29
C TRP A 64 -15.32 -6.94 21.20
N ALA A 65 -15.70 -6.76 19.93
CA ALA A 65 -14.74 -6.61 18.85
C ALA A 65 -13.80 -5.41 19.08
N PHE A 66 -14.33 -4.27 19.50
CA PHE A 66 -13.53 -3.10 19.86
C PHE A 66 -12.63 -3.33 21.10
N LEU A 67 -13.10 -4.07 22.10
CA LEU A 67 -12.31 -4.41 23.28
C LEU A 67 -11.11 -5.30 22.92
N PHE A 68 -11.31 -6.35 22.13
CA PHE A 68 -10.22 -7.21 21.66
C PHE A 68 -9.20 -6.44 20.83
N ASN A 69 -9.66 -5.53 19.97
CA ASN A 69 -8.78 -4.64 19.22
C ASN A 69 -7.94 -3.75 20.16
N ALA A 70 -8.54 -3.16 21.21
CA ALA A 70 -7.81 -2.38 22.21
C ALA A 70 -6.75 -3.21 22.95
N LEU A 71 -7.09 -4.44 23.35
CA LEU A 71 -6.16 -5.35 24.02
C LEU A 71 -4.96 -5.74 23.14
N SER A 72 -5.14 -5.86 21.82
CA SER A 72 -4.01 -6.18 20.91
C SER A 72 -2.92 -5.10 20.90
N PHE A 73 -3.26 -3.83 21.14
CA PHE A 73 -2.25 -2.78 21.30
C PHE A 73 -1.40 -2.98 22.56
N GLY A 74 -1.97 -3.57 23.62
CA GLY A 74 -1.23 -3.95 24.82
C GLY A 74 -0.11 -4.95 24.51
N ALA A 75 -0.37 -5.95 23.68
CA ALA A 75 0.66 -6.91 23.25
C ALA A 75 1.81 -6.23 22.49
N VAL A 76 1.50 -5.27 21.62
CA VAL A 76 2.52 -4.47 20.89
C VAL A 76 3.36 -3.64 21.86
N ILE A 77 2.73 -2.97 22.83
CA ILE A 77 3.43 -2.15 23.84
C ILE A 77 4.37 -3.04 24.68
N ILE A 78 3.90 -4.20 25.12
CA ILE A 78 4.73 -5.16 25.86
C ILE A 78 5.94 -5.57 25.01
N GLY A 79 5.73 -5.91 23.73
CA GLY A 79 6.82 -6.24 22.82
C GLY A 79 7.85 -5.12 22.69
N LEU A 80 7.40 -3.87 22.55
CA LEU A 80 8.28 -2.69 22.49
C LEU A 80 9.10 -2.51 23.77
N LEU A 81 8.54 -2.79 24.95
CA LEU A 81 9.26 -2.70 26.23
C LEU A 81 10.39 -3.72 26.35
N PHE A 82 10.33 -4.84 25.62
CA PHE A 82 11.38 -5.86 25.60
C PHE A 82 12.47 -5.61 24.56
N ILE A 83 12.27 -4.69 23.62
CA ILE A 83 13.28 -4.34 22.62
C ILE A 83 14.41 -3.55 23.29
N LYS A 84 15.59 -4.16 23.39
CA LYS A 84 16.83 -3.47 23.74
C LYS A 84 17.44 -2.90 22.46
N SER A 85 17.23 -1.60 22.23
CA SER A 85 17.88 -0.89 21.14
C SER A 85 19.25 -0.37 21.61
N GLU A 86 20.33 -0.80 20.97
CA GLU A 86 21.63 -0.14 21.16
C GLU A 86 21.57 1.26 20.55
N PRO A 87 22.12 2.30 21.21
CA PRO A 87 22.09 3.65 20.67
C PRO A 87 22.88 3.70 19.36
N SER A 88 22.16 3.70 18.22
CA SER A 88 22.77 3.97 16.92
C SER A 88 23.32 5.42 16.94
N PRO A 89 24.54 5.66 16.43
CA PRO A 89 25.14 6.99 16.45
C PRO A 89 24.20 7.97 15.74
N LYS A 90 23.71 8.95 16.49
CA LYS A 90 22.84 10.03 15.99
C LYS A 90 23.54 10.72 14.83
N LYS A 91 23.21 10.36 13.59
CA LYS A 91 23.59 11.16 12.41
C LYS A 91 23.01 12.55 12.64
N ALA A 92 23.86 13.57 12.62
CA ALA A 92 23.45 14.96 12.83
C ALA A 92 22.20 15.25 12.00
N ALA A 93 21.15 15.75 12.65
CA ALA A 93 19.89 16.06 12.00
C ALA A 93 20.13 17.15 10.94
N ARG A 94 20.41 16.76 9.69
CA ARG A 94 20.32 17.68 8.55
C ARG A 94 18.91 18.26 8.57
N HIS A 95 18.80 19.58 8.42
CA HIS A 95 17.54 20.32 8.51
C HIS A 95 16.36 19.55 7.88
N PHE A 96 15.37 19.19 8.70
CA PHE A 96 14.20 18.38 8.29
C PHE A 96 13.53 18.91 7.01
N ARG A 97 13.38 20.24 6.91
CA ARG A 97 12.79 20.91 5.73
C ARG A 97 13.66 20.78 4.47
N ALA A 98 14.98 20.91 4.61
CA ALA A 98 15.91 20.72 3.50
C ALA A 98 15.89 19.27 3.01
N GLY A 99 15.73 18.30 3.92
CA GLY A 99 15.62 16.89 3.57
C GLY A 99 14.34 16.52 2.81
N ILE A 100 13.20 17.14 3.15
CA ILE A 100 11.94 16.95 2.40
C ILE A 100 12.06 17.56 1.00
N ALA A 101 12.63 18.76 0.88
CA ALA A 101 12.84 19.42 -0.41
C ALA A 101 13.77 18.58 -1.32
N GLU A 102 14.84 18.01 -0.76
CA GLU A 102 15.77 17.13 -1.45
C GLU A 102 15.08 15.84 -1.93
N ALA A 103 14.24 15.21 -1.09
CA ALA A 103 13.48 14.02 -1.48
C ALA A 103 12.45 14.33 -2.57
N PHE A 104 11.73 15.45 -2.47
CA PHE A 104 10.78 15.87 -3.49
C PHE A 104 11.48 16.21 -4.81
N HIS A 105 12.62 16.90 -4.74
CA HIS A 105 13.47 17.16 -5.90
C HIS A 105 13.92 15.85 -6.54
N PHE A 106 14.36 14.87 -5.76
CA PHE A 106 14.75 13.55 -6.26
C PHE A 106 13.57 12.84 -6.96
N VAL A 107 12.39 12.79 -6.34
CA VAL A 107 11.19 12.17 -6.93
C VAL A 107 10.81 12.86 -8.25
N ARG A 108 10.87 14.19 -8.30
CA ARG A 108 10.52 14.97 -9.50
C ARG A 108 11.50 14.78 -10.65
N HIS A 109 12.80 14.62 -10.37
CA HIS A 109 13.84 14.50 -11.39
C HIS A 109 14.20 13.06 -11.74
N THR A 110 13.71 12.09 -10.95
CA THR A 110 13.89 10.66 -11.22
C THR A 110 12.60 10.13 -11.85
N GLY A 111 12.54 10.16 -13.18
CA GLY A 111 11.37 9.77 -13.96
C GLY A 111 10.65 8.51 -13.45
N PRO A 112 11.35 7.37 -13.24
CA PRO A 112 10.70 6.13 -12.81
C PRO A 112 10.03 6.23 -11.44
N VAL A 113 10.65 6.93 -10.50
CA VAL A 113 10.10 7.12 -9.15
C VAL A 113 8.92 8.09 -9.21
N GLY A 114 9.04 9.20 -9.94
CA GLY A 114 7.95 10.16 -10.12
C GLY A 114 6.71 9.53 -10.77
N GLY A 115 6.90 8.73 -11.83
CA GLY A 115 5.82 8.01 -12.50
C GLY A 115 5.07 7.04 -11.58
N LEU A 116 5.80 6.26 -10.78
CA LEU A 116 5.22 5.34 -9.81
C LEU A 116 4.48 6.09 -8.69
N MET A 117 5.01 7.23 -8.22
CA MET A 117 4.33 8.04 -7.20
C MET A 117 3.02 8.62 -7.71
N ILE A 118 2.97 9.07 -8.97
CA ILE A 118 1.73 9.56 -9.59
C ILE A 118 0.71 8.44 -9.71
N LEU A 119 1.13 7.26 -10.19
CA LEU A 119 0.26 6.09 -10.31
C LEU A 119 -0.31 5.68 -8.95
N LEU A 120 0.56 5.54 -7.94
CA LEU A 120 0.19 5.23 -6.56
C LEU A 120 -0.79 6.27 -6.00
N GLY A 121 -0.50 7.56 -6.20
CA GLY A 121 -1.36 8.65 -5.73
C GLY A 121 -2.76 8.58 -6.33
N LEU A 122 -2.85 8.27 -7.63
CA LEU A 122 -4.13 8.09 -8.32
C LEU A 122 -4.91 6.89 -7.78
N ILE A 123 -4.26 5.73 -7.62
CA ILE A 123 -4.86 4.52 -7.04
C ILE A 123 -5.33 4.79 -5.60
N SER A 124 -4.54 5.51 -4.81
CA SER A 124 -4.85 5.81 -3.42
C SER A 124 -6.00 6.81 -3.28
N PHE A 125 -6.03 7.81 -4.16
CA PHE A 125 -7.07 8.84 -4.19
C PHE A 125 -8.41 8.28 -4.70
N MET A 126 -8.41 7.56 -5.83
CA MET A 126 -9.64 7.11 -6.51
C MET A 126 -9.98 5.64 -6.30
N GLY A 127 -8.97 4.76 -6.32
CA GLY A 127 -9.15 3.31 -6.37
C GLY A 127 -9.47 2.67 -5.02
N LEU A 128 -8.76 3.04 -3.96
CA LEU A 128 -8.93 2.46 -2.61
C LEU A 128 -10.26 2.78 -1.92
N ARG A 129 -11.15 3.53 -2.58
CA ARG A 129 -12.47 3.89 -2.04
C ARG A 129 -13.44 2.71 -2.00
N TYR A 130 -13.12 1.62 -2.71
CA TYR A 130 -13.92 0.41 -2.69
C TYR A 130 -14.04 -0.20 -1.29
N GLU A 131 -12.98 -0.14 -0.46
CA GLU A 131 -12.99 -0.69 0.90
C GLU A 131 -14.02 0.01 1.79
N ILE A 132 -14.14 1.34 1.67
CA ILE A 132 -15.07 2.15 2.47
C ILE A 132 -16.52 1.95 2.03
N LEU A 133 -16.75 1.80 0.73
CA LEU A 133 -18.08 1.63 0.15
C LEU A 133 -18.55 0.17 0.15
N MET A 134 -17.68 -0.79 0.49
CA MET A 134 -18.01 -2.21 0.45
C MET A 134 -19.18 -2.60 1.36
N PRO A 135 -19.31 -2.10 2.61
CA PRO A 135 -20.47 -2.40 3.43
C PRO A 135 -21.79 -1.92 2.80
N VAL A 136 -21.76 -0.75 2.16
CA VAL A 136 -22.91 -0.20 1.43
C VAL A 136 -23.23 -1.07 0.21
N TYR A 137 -22.21 -1.47 -0.55
CA TYR A 137 -22.35 -2.37 -1.69
C TYR A 137 -22.96 -3.72 -1.30
N THR A 138 -22.46 -4.36 -0.23
CA THR A 138 -22.99 -5.63 0.27
C THR A 138 -24.45 -5.50 0.69
N ARG A 139 -24.80 -4.43 1.42
CA ARG A 139 -26.16 -4.21 1.90
C ARG A 139 -27.15 -3.84 0.80
N GLU A 140 -26.79 -2.88 -0.06
CA GLU A 140 -27.70 -2.29 -1.04
C GLU A 140 -27.74 -3.05 -2.37
N MET A 141 -26.63 -3.63 -2.81
CA MET A 141 -26.56 -4.30 -4.13
C MET A 141 -26.68 -5.82 -4.02
N LEU A 142 -26.09 -6.42 -2.98
CA LEU A 142 -26.13 -7.87 -2.78
C LEU A 142 -27.22 -8.32 -1.79
N HIS A 143 -27.88 -7.37 -1.11
CA HIS A 143 -28.86 -7.65 -0.04
C HIS A 143 -28.28 -8.56 1.06
N GLY A 144 -26.96 -8.51 1.26
CA GLY A 144 -26.22 -9.29 2.24
C GLY A 144 -26.01 -8.53 3.56
N GLY A 145 -25.43 -9.23 4.53
CA GLY A 145 -25.10 -8.71 5.85
C GLY A 145 -23.59 -8.73 6.16
N PRO A 146 -23.23 -8.70 7.47
CA PRO A 146 -21.85 -8.71 7.93
C PRO A 146 -21.06 -9.95 7.48
N THR A 147 -21.72 -11.10 7.37
CA THR A 147 -21.09 -12.35 6.93
C THR A 147 -20.62 -12.27 5.48
N GLU A 148 -21.48 -11.80 4.58
CA GLU A 148 -21.16 -11.62 3.16
C GLU A 148 -20.05 -10.58 2.97
N PHE A 149 -20.09 -9.49 3.75
CA PHE A 149 -19.01 -8.50 3.78
C PHE A 149 -17.68 -9.14 4.20
N GLY A 150 -17.67 -9.90 5.29
CA GLY A 150 -16.49 -10.62 5.78
C GLY A 150 -15.93 -11.60 4.75
N LEU A 151 -16.80 -12.34 4.04
CA LEU A 151 -16.40 -13.26 2.97
C LEU A 151 -15.79 -12.53 1.77
N LEU A 152 -16.38 -11.42 1.33
CA LEU A 152 -15.85 -10.61 0.22
C LEU A 152 -14.48 -10.00 0.56
N MET A 153 -14.35 -9.44 1.76
CA MET A 153 -13.08 -8.88 2.24
C MET A 153 -12.03 -9.98 2.45
N GLY A 154 -12.43 -11.15 2.97
CA GLY A 154 -11.57 -12.32 3.08
C GLY A 154 -11.07 -12.82 1.72
N ALA A 155 -11.93 -12.84 0.69
CA ALA A 155 -11.53 -13.18 -0.67
C ALA A 155 -10.51 -12.19 -1.24
N SER A 156 -10.71 -10.88 -1.04
CA SER A 156 -9.71 -9.85 -1.40
C SER A 156 -8.39 -10.07 -0.65
N GLY A 157 -8.46 -10.42 0.62
CA GLY A 157 -7.31 -10.85 1.39
C GLY A 157 -6.53 -12.01 0.77
N ILE A 158 -7.21 -13.12 0.47
CA ILE A 158 -6.57 -14.28 -0.16
C ILE A 158 -5.91 -13.87 -1.49
N GLY A 159 -6.60 -13.04 -2.28
CA GLY A 159 -6.05 -12.43 -3.49
C GLY A 159 -4.76 -11.66 -3.23
N ALA A 160 -4.73 -10.82 -2.19
CA ALA A 160 -3.57 -10.04 -1.78
C ALA A 160 -2.35 -10.93 -1.43
N ILE A 161 -2.55 -12.01 -0.67
CA ILE A 161 -1.47 -12.98 -0.38
C ILE A 161 -0.95 -13.61 -1.67
N LEU A 162 -1.86 -14.07 -2.53
CA LEU A 162 -1.49 -14.67 -3.81
C LEU A 162 -0.71 -13.68 -4.69
N GLY A 163 -1.11 -12.41 -4.72
CA GLY A 163 -0.43 -11.35 -5.47
C GLY A 163 0.99 -11.13 -4.98
N SER A 164 1.15 -10.96 -3.67
CA SER A 164 2.47 -10.78 -3.05
C SER A 164 3.38 -12.00 -3.28
N LEU A 165 2.85 -13.22 -3.12
CA LEU A 165 3.61 -14.46 -3.32
C LEU A 165 4.00 -14.68 -4.79
N ILE A 166 3.06 -14.49 -5.72
CA ILE A 166 3.32 -14.61 -7.16
C ILE A 166 4.37 -13.60 -7.61
N LEU A 167 4.27 -12.35 -7.12
CA LEU A 167 5.28 -11.34 -7.40
C LEU A 167 6.64 -11.70 -6.79
N ALA A 168 6.69 -12.26 -5.58
CA ALA A 168 7.95 -12.69 -4.97
C ALA A 168 8.59 -13.87 -5.72
N MET A 169 7.80 -14.79 -6.26
CA MET A 169 8.28 -15.97 -6.99
C MET A 169 8.69 -15.67 -8.44
N PHE A 170 7.92 -14.83 -9.14
CA PHE A 170 8.07 -14.60 -10.59
C PHE A 170 8.49 -13.17 -10.96
N GLY A 171 8.42 -12.23 -10.00
CA GLY A 171 8.83 -10.86 -10.18
C GLY A 171 10.34 -10.75 -10.31
N ASN A 172 10.80 -10.30 -11.47
CA ASN A 172 12.20 -10.03 -11.74
C ASN A 172 12.40 -8.53 -11.90
N VAL A 173 13.60 -8.03 -11.56
CA VAL A 173 13.94 -6.59 -11.65
C VAL A 173 13.61 -5.98 -13.01
N ARG A 174 13.73 -6.78 -14.08
CA ARG A 174 13.42 -6.37 -15.46
C ARG A 174 11.92 -6.26 -15.76
N THR A 175 11.08 -7.02 -15.05
CA THR A 175 9.64 -7.13 -15.31
C THR A 175 8.79 -6.43 -14.26
N LEU A 176 9.37 -5.99 -13.13
CA LEU A 176 8.62 -5.32 -12.05
C LEU A 176 7.81 -4.12 -12.56
N GLY A 177 8.35 -3.35 -13.52
CA GLY A 177 7.61 -2.24 -14.12
C GLY A 177 6.37 -2.69 -14.90
N ASP A 178 6.47 -3.82 -15.62
CA ASP A 178 5.33 -4.40 -16.35
C ASP A 178 4.29 -4.94 -15.37
N TRP A 179 4.73 -5.61 -14.30
CA TRP A 179 3.86 -6.05 -13.21
C TRP A 179 3.09 -4.88 -12.60
N ALA A 180 3.75 -3.77 -12.27
CA ALA A 180 3.08 -2.59 -11.72
C ALA A 180 2.03 -2.02 -12.67
N ALA A 181 2.35 -1.88 -13.96
CA ALA A 181 1.42 -1.35 -14.96
C ALA A 181 0.22 -2.28 -15.20
N LEU A 182 0.46 -3.58 -15.40
CA LEU A 182 -0.58 -4.58 -15.64
C LEU A 182 -1.47 -4.77 -14.42
N ALA A 183 -0.89 -4.79 -13.22
CA ALA A 183 -1.64 -4.90 -11.97
C ALA A 183 -2.49 -3.65 -11.71
N ALA A 184 -1.98 -2.44 -11.97
CA ALA A 184 -2.78 -1.21 -11.89
C ALA A 184 -3.97 -1.22 -12.85
N ALA A 185 -3.76 -1.64 -14.11
CA ALA A 185 -4.83 -1.77 -15.10
C ALA A 185 -5.85 -2.85 -14.70
N GLY A 186 -5.36 -4.00 -14.22
CA GLY A 186 -6.20 -5.11 -13.73
C GLY A 186 -7.02 -4.72 -12.51
N PHE A 187 -6.46 -3.95 -11.59
CA PHE A 187 -7.17 -3.40 -10.43
C PHE A 187 -8.30 -2.47 -10.88
N GLY A 188 -8.02 -1.54 -11.81
CA GLY A 188 -9.05 -0.68 -12.37
C GLY A 188 -10.15 -1.47 -13.12
N GLY A 189 -9.76 -2.46 -13.93
CA GLY A 189 -10.70 -3.31 -14.67
C GLY A 189 -11.60 -4.15 -13.77
N THR A 190 -11.05 -4.72 -12.70
CA THR A 190 -11.82 -5.50 -11.73
C THR A 190 -12.76 -4.63 -10.89
N LEU A 191 -12.40 -3.38 -10.56
CA LEU A 191 -13.32 -2.40 -9.96
C LEU A 191 -14.49 -2.05 -10.89
N VAL A 192 -14.21 -1.84 -12.18
CA VAL A 192 -15.27 -1.62 -13.18
C VAL A 192 -16.17 -2.85 -13.24
N LEU A 193 -15.61 -4.06 -13.31
CA LEU A 193 -16.37 -5.30 -13.34
C LEU A 193 -17.25 -5.48 -12.10
N LEU A 194 -16.73 -5.20 -10.91
CA LEU A 194 -17.49 -5.26 -9.65
C LEU A 194 -18.68 -4.31 -9.68
N SER A 195 -18.54 -3.13 -10.28
CA SER A 195 -19.63 -2.16 -10.41
C SER A 195 -20.84 -2.69 -11.19
N PHE A 196 -20.65 -3.67 -12.09
CA PHE A 196 -21.76 -4.29 -12.83
C PHE A 196 -22.33 -5.54 -12.14
N SER A 197 -21.64 -6.07 -11.13
CA SER A 197 -22.07 -7.29 -10.43
C SER A 197 -23.20 -7.00 -9.44
N HIS A 198 -24.25 -7.82 -9.50
CA HIS A 198 -25.36 -7.87 -8.54
C HIS A 198 -25.48 -9.26 -7.88
N SER A 199 -24.53 -10.17 -8.16
CA SER A 199 -24.55 -11.54 -7.67
C SER A 199 -23.36 -11.75 -6.73
N PHE A 200 -23.64 -12.24 -5.52
CA PHE A 200 -22.59 -12.56 -4.55
C PHE A 200 -21.58 -13.57 -5.12
N ALA A 201 -22.07 -14.58 -5.86
CA ALA A 201 -21.24 -15.60 -6.49
C ALA A 201 -20.27 -15.03 -7.53
N LEU A 202 -20.64 -13.92 -8.20
CA LEU A 202 -19.76 -13.22 -9.15
C LEU A 202 -18.83 -12.24 -8.43
N SER A 203 -19.32 -11.56 -7.40
CA SER A 203 -18.53 -10.58 -6.64
C SER A 203 -17.39 -11.23 -5.84
N LEU A 204 -17.55 -12.47 -5.39
CA LEU A 204 -16.53 -13.21 -4.63
C LEU A 204 -15.22 -13.44 -5.42
N PRO A 205 -15.21 -14.06 -6.62
CA PRO A 205 -13.99 -14.20 -7.41
C PRO A 205 -13.46 -12.85 -7.90
N VAL A 206 -14.32 -11.86 -8.17
CA VAL A 206 -13.88 -10.51 -8.54
C VAL A 206 -13.12 -9.85 -7.38
N MET A 207 -13.58 -10.00 -6.14
CA MET A 207 -12.87 -9.47 -4.96
C MET A 207 -11.49 -10.11 -4.78
N LEU A 208 -11.35 -11.41 -5.05
CA LEU A 208 -10.04 -12.06 -5.08
C LEU A 208 -9.11 -11.39 -6.11
N LEU A 209 -9.59 -11.14 -7.32
CA LEU A 209 -8.80 -10.46 -8.35
C LEU A 209 -8.46 -9.01 -7.99
N ILE A 210 -9.38 -8.29 -7.33
CA ILE A 210 -9.13 -6.94 -6.81
C ILE A 210 -7.96 -6.95 -5.84
N GLY A 211 -8.00 -7.83 -4.83
CA GLY A 211 -6.93 -7.94 -3.84
C GLY A 211 -5.59 -8.33 -4.44
N PHE A 212 -5.60 -9.28 -5.38
CA PHE A 212 -4.42 -9.70 -6.14
C PHE A 212 -3.79 -8.52 -6.91
N ALA A 213 -4.59 -7.82 -7.72
CA ALA A 213 -4.10 -6.74 -8.56
C ALA A 213 -3.62 -5.54 -7.71
N MET A 214 -4.36 -5.20 -6.65
CA MET A 214 -3.99 -4.12 -5.74
C MET A 214 -2.63 -4.36 -5.08
N VAL A 215 -2.41 -5.53 -4.49
CA VAL A 215 -1.15 -5.80 -3.77
C VAL A 215 0.02 -6.02 -4.70
N THR A 216 -0.22 -6.65 -5.85
CA THR A 216 0.83 -6.81 -6.87
C THR A 216 1.34 -5.45 -7.35
N GLU A 217 0.44 -4.48 -7.56
CA GLU A 217 0.84 -3.11 -7.93
C GLU A 217 1.65 -2.46 -6.80
N LEU A 218 1.11 -2.46 -5.58
CA LEU A 218 1.76 -1.82 -4.44
C LEU A 218 3.15 -2.40 -4.16
N ASP A 219 3.28 -3.73 -4.13
CA ASP A 219 4.55 -4.40 -3.84
C ASP A 219 5.57 -4.19 -4.98
N ALA A 220 5.13 -4.24 -6.24
CA ALA A 220 6.01 -4.01 -7.40
C ALA A 220 6.53 -2.57 -7.41
N SER A 221 5.62 -1.60 -7.29
CA SER A 221 5.92 -0.17 -7.25
C SER A 221 6.83 0.17 -6.06
N ASN A 222 6.53 -0.37 -4.87
CA ASN A 222 7.34 -0.18 -3.66
C ASN A 222 8.76 -0.73 -3.83
N THR A 223 8.89 -1.94 -4.37
CA THR A 223 10.18 -2.60 -4.62
C THR A 223 11.04 -1.81 -5.60
N ILE A 224 10.45 -1.30 -6.69
CA ILE A 224 11.18 -0.47 -7.66
C ILE A 224 11.69 0.81 -7.01
N VAL A 225 10.85 1.51 -6.25
CA VAL A 225 11.23 2.74 -5.55
C VAL A 225 12.37 2.47 -4.57
N GLN A 226 12.26 1.44 -3.72
CA GLN A 226 13.30 1.10 -2.75
C GLN A 226 14.65 0.76 -3.40
N ARG A 227 14.64 0.13 -4.57
CA ARG A 227 15.86 -0.22 -5.32
C ARG A 227 16.52 0.99 -5.99
N ILE A 228 15.73 1.95 -6.48
CA ILE A 228 16.26 3.15 -7.16
C ILE A 228 16.75 4.19 -6.14
N VAL A 229 16.07 4.35 -5.01
CA VAL A 229 16.34 5.45 -4.07
C VAL A 229 17.62 5.20 -3.26
N PRO A 230 18.60 6.13 -3.27
CA PRO A 230 19.82 6.04 -2.47
C PRO A 230 19.55 5.83 -0.98
N ASP A 231 20.42 5.10 -0.27
CA ASP A 231 20.25 4.76 1.15
C ASP A 231 20.00 6.00 2.02
N GLU A 232 20.69 7.10 1.72
CA GLU A 232 20.60 8.39 2.41
C GLU A 232 19.24 9.08 2.27
N LEU A 233 18.54 8.82 1.15
CA LEU A 233 17.24 9.40 0.85
C LEU A 233 16.08 8.42 1.05
N ARG A 234 16.36 7.13 1.28
CA ARG A 234 15.36 6.05 1.35
C ARG A 234 14.25 6.39 2.34
N GLY A 235 14.57 6.69 3.59
CA GLY A 235 13.55 7.00 4.60
C GLY A 235 12.67 8.20 4.22
N ARG A 236 13.24 9.22 3.55
CA ARG A 236 12.51 10.43 3.15
C ARG A 236 11.62 10.21 1.94
N VAL A 237 12.09 9.46 0.95
CA VAL A 237 11.26 9.10 -0.22
C VAL A 237 10.16 8.11 0.18
N MET A 238 10.45 7.20 1.11
CA MET A 238 9.42 6.30 1.67
C MET A 238 8.39 7.06 2.52
N ALA A 239 8.76 8.17 3.16
CA ALA A 239 7.78 9.06 3.78
C ALA A 239 6.83 9.70 2.74
N ILE A 240 7.35 10.09 1.57
CA ILE A 240 6.52 10.58 0.45
C ILE A 240 5.63 9.44 -0.07
N TRP A 241 6.15 8.22 -0.23
CA TRP A 241 5.38 7.03 -0.61
C TRP A 241 4.18 6.82 0.33
N THR A 242 4.43 6.83 1.64
CA THR A 242 3.38 6.72 2.66
C THR A 242 2.37 7.85 2.58
N MET A 243 2.84 9.08 2.36
CA MET A 243 1.96 10.25 2.20
C MET A 243 1.06 10.12 0.97
N MET A 244 1.56 9.59 -0.14
CA MET A 244 0.74 9.31 -1.32
C MET A 244 -0.29 8.21 -1.04
N LEU A 245 0.11 7.14 -0.34
CA LEU A 245 -0.76 6.00 -0.03
C LEU A 245 -1.88 6.35 0.97
N SER A 246 -1.54 7.01 2.07
CA SER A 246 -2.48 7.26 3.18
C SER A 246 -2.91 8.71 3.30
N GLY A 247 -2.04 9.66 2.95
CA GLY A 247 -2.34 11.10 3.06
C GLY A 247 -3.35 11.61 2.05
N LEU A 248 -3.43 10.99 0.86
CA LEU A 248 -4.45 11.32 -0.15
C LEU A 248 -5.81 10.65 0.12
N ALA A 249 -5.85 9.63 0.98
CA ALA A 249 -7.06 8.85 1.24
C ALA A 249 -8.23 9.69 1.81
N PRO A 250 -8.03 10.62 2.77
CA PRO A 250 -9.11 11.49 3.27
C PRO A 250 -9.68 12.41 2.19
N PHE A 251 -8.84 12.97 1.33
CA PHE A 251 -9.27 13.85 0.23
C PHE A 251 -10.08 13.06 -0.81
N GLY A 252 -9.63 11.85 -1.15
CA GLY A 252 -10.40 10.95 -2.02
C GLY A 252 -11.74 10.56 -1.40
N SER A 253 -11.77 10.31 -0.08
CA SER A 253 -13.00 9.98 0.64
C SER A 253 -13.96 11.16 0.72
N LEU A 254 -13.45 12.39 0.87
CA LEU A 254 -14.25 13.61 0.81
C LEU A 254 -14.87 13.79 -0.58
N LEU A 255 -14.08 13.62 -1.64
CA LEU A 255 -14.56 13.67 -3.02
C LEU A 255 -15.67 12.63 -3.25
N VAL A 256 -15.44 11.38 -2.82
CA VAL A 256 -16.44 10.32 -2.92
C VAL A 256 -17.67 10.62 -2.07
N GLY A 257 -17.52 11.17 -0.87
CA GLY A 257 -18.65 11.53 0.00
C GLY A 257 -19.55 12.60 -0.62
N VAL A 258 -18.95 13.62 -1.26
CA VAL A 258 -19.70 14.63 -2.02
C VAL A 258 -20.36 14.01 -3.25
N LEU A 259 -19.63 13.19 -4.01
CA LEU A 259 -20.19 12.52 -5.18
C LEU A 259 -21.29 11.53 -4.80
N ALA A 260 -21.22 10.86 -3.64
CA ALA A 260 -22.20 9.88 -3.18
C ALA A 260 -23.59 10.50 -2.93
N GLN A 261 -23.70 11.81 -2.74
CA GLN A 261 -24.99 12.51 -2.65
C GLN A 261 -25.74 12.54 -3.99
N HIS A 262 -25.03 12.37 -5.11
CA HIS A 262 -25.57 12.47 -6.46
C HIS A 262 -25.31 11.22 -7.32
N PHE A 263 -24.39 10.35 -6.91
CA PHE A 263 -23.95 9.17 -7.63
C PHE A 263 -24.12 7.92 -6.75
N THR A 264 -24.77 6.89 -7.30
CA THR A 264 -24.82 5.55 -6.69
C THR A 264 -23.40 4.97 -6.54
N ALA A 265 -23.15 4.17 -5.50
CA ALA A 265 -21.86 3.51 -5.23
C ALA A 265 -21.24 2.84 -6.48
N ARG A 266 -22.08 2.26 -7.33
CA ARG A 266 -21.75 1.74 -8.66
C ARG A 266 -20.96 2.71 -9.54
N ARG A 267 -21.45 3.93 -9.72
CA ARG A 267 -20.82 4.93 -10.59
C ARG A 267 -19.48 5.38 -10.00
N THR A 268 -19.36 5.41 -8.68
CA THR A 268 -18.11 5.70 -7.99
C THR A 268 -17.06 4.61 -8.23
N PHE A 269 -17.44 3.33 -8.17
CA PHE A 269 -16.52 2.23 -8.52
C PHE A 269 -16.10 2.25 -9.98
N ALA A 270 -17.04 2.49 -10.90
CA ALA A 270 -16.72 2.61 -12.31
C ALA A 270 -15.78 3.78 -12.58
N ALA A 271 -16.04 4.96 -12.01
CA ALA A 271 -15.19 6.14 -12.16
C ALA A 271 -13.78 5.92 -11.58
N GLY A 272 -13.69 5.35 -10.38
CA GLY A 272 -12.40 5.02 -9.77
C GLY A 272 -11.61 3.98 -10.56
N GLY A 273 -12.29 2.95 -11.06
CA GLY A 273 -11.68 1.92 -11.90
C GLY A 273 -11.19 2.47 -13.25
N MET A 274 -11.99 3.31 -13.92
CA MET A 274 -11.59 3.99 -15.15
C MET A 274 -10.40 4.92 -14.93
N ALA A 275 -10.37 5.67 -13.82
CA ALA A 275 -9.23 6.51 -13.46
C ALA A 275 -7.95 5.67 -13.31
N CYS A 276 -8.03 4.53 -12.62
CA CYS A 276 -6.89 3.61 -12.48
C CYS A 276 -6.42 3.05 -13.84
N ILE A 277 -7.34 2.68 -14.73
CA ILE A 277 -7.01 2.21 -16.09
C ILE A 277 -6.30 3.32 -16.89
N MET A 278 -6.82 4.55 -16.85
CA MET A 278 -6.19 5.69 -17.53
C MET A 278 -4.79 6.00 -16.99
N GLY A 279 -4.62 5.95 -15.66
CA GLY A 279 -3.30 6.11 -15.03
C GLY A 279 -2.34 4.99 -15.42
N ALA A 280 -2.81 3.75 -15.44
CA ALA A 280 -2.03 2.59 -15.84
C ALA A 280 -1.61 2.67 -17.32
N MET A 281 -2.49 3.13 -18.22
CA MET A 281 -2.16 3.37 -19.62
C MET A 281 -1.11 4.47 -19.76
N GLY A 282 -1.29 5.62 -19.09
CA GLY A 282 -0.32 6.71 -19.12
C GLY A 282 1.07 6.30 -18.60
N PHE A 283 1.09 5.53 -17.52
CA PHE A 283 2.32 4.93 -16.98
C PHE A 283 2.91 3.90 -17.96
N GLY A 284 2.07 3.04 -18.53
CA GLY A 284 2.44 2.01 -19.51
C GLY A 284 3.08 2.58 -20.78
N PHE A 285 2.58 3.70 -21.30
CA PHE A 285 3.19 4.39 -22.44
C PHE A 285 4.57 4.97 -22.12
N SER A 286 4.76 5.43 -20.88
CA SER A 286 6.04 5.95 -20.42
C SER A 286 7.01 4.82 -20.00
N LEU A 287 6.49 3.63 -19.74
CA LEU A 287 7.20 2.49 -19.15
C LEU A 287 8.50 2.11 -19.86
N PRO A 288 8.59 2.07 -21.21
CA PRO A 288 9.84 1.71 -21.88
C PRO A 288 10.97 2.71 -21.62
N ILE A 289 10.64 3.99 -21.45
CA ILE A 289 11.61 5.06 -21.14
C ILE A 289 12.02 4.93 -19.67
N LEU A 290 11.03 4.76 -18.79
CA LEU A 290 11.24 4.63 -17.35
C LEU A 290 12.04 3.37 -16.99
N GLN A 291 11.79 2.23 -17.64
CA GLN A 291 12.55 1.00 -17.43
C GLN A 291 14.02 1.15 -17.86
N ARG A 292 14.29 1.86 -18.97
CA ARG A 292 15.67 2.13 -19.41
C ARG A 292 16.42 3.00 -18.40
N GLU A 293 15.78 4.03 -17.87
CA GLU A 293 16.37 4.89 -16.84
C GLU A 293 16.57 4.14 -15.51
N ALA A 294 15.55 3.41 -15.05
CA ALA A 294 15.60 2.61 -13.83
C ALA A 294 16.75 1.59 -13.89
N LYS A 295 16.90 0.87 -15.01
CA LYS A 295 17.97 -0.10 -15.18
C LYS A 295 19.36 0.54 -15.10
N LYS A 296 19.55 1.73 -15.69
CA LYS A 296 20.82 2.47 -15.61
C LYS A 296 21.14 2.89 -14.16
N LEU A 297 20.14 3.33 -13.42
CA LEU A 297 20.29 3.75 -12.02
C LEU A 297 20.63 2.57 -11.10
N ILE A 298 19.94 1.43 -11.27
CA ILE A 298 20.19 0.20 -10.50
C ILE A 298 21.60 -0.32 -10.79
N LEU A 299 22.00 -0.41 -12.06
CA LEU A 299 23.36 -0.88 -12.43
C LEU A 299 24.46 0.05 -11.90
N LYS A 300 24.27 1.37 -11.97
CA LYS A 300 25.23 2.33 -11.39
C LYS A 300 25.40 2.12 -9.89
N ARG A 301 24.34 1.74 -9.18
CA ARG A 301 24.37 1.51 -7.74
C ARG A 301 25.08 0.20 -7.40
N GLU A 302 24.75 -0.88 -8.09
CA GLU A 302 25.45 -2.16 -7.92
C GLU A 302 26.96 -2.01 -8.15
N GLN A 303 27.35 -1.20 -9.15
CA GLN A 303 28.76 -0.87 -9.41
C GLN A 303 29.40 0.01 -8.31
N ALA A 304 28.65 0.95 -7.74
CA ALA A 304 29.14 1.78 -6.63
C ALA A 304 29.34 0.95 -5.36
N ASP A 305 28.41 0.06 -5.04
CA ASP A 305 28.48 -0.84 -3.88
C ASP A 305 29.65 -1.82 -4.02
N GLN A 306 29.87 -2.37 -5.22
CA GLN A 306 31.05 -3.22 -5.51
C GLN A 306 32.37 -2.48 -5.37
N ARG A 307 32.45 -1.20 -5.78
CA ARG A 307 33.67 -0.39 -5.63
C ARG A 307 33.99 -0.09 -4.16
N VAL A 308 32.98 0.16 -3.33
CA VAL A 308 33.16 0.34 -1.89
C VAL A 308 33.63 -0.96 -1.23
N ALA A 309 33.07 -2.11 -1.64
CA ALA A 309 33.49 -3.41 -1.13
C ALA A 309 34.94 -3.77 -1.51
N LEU A 310 35.38 -3.42 -2.73
CA LEU A 310 36.75 -3.69 -3.21
C LEU A 310 37.79 -2.70 -2.69
N GLY A 311 37.42 -1.48 -2.32
CA GLY A 311 38.34 -0.47 -1.78
C GLY A 311 38.61 -0.57 -0.27
N ASN A 312 37.88 -1.44 0.43
CA ASN A 312 38.05 -1.72 1.86
C ASN A 312 38.87 -3.01 2.14
N ASN A 313 39.44 -3.64 1.10
CA ASN A 313 40.43 -4.71 1.20
C ASN A 313 41.82 -4.19 0.85
#